data_AF-W0MQA8-F1
#
_entry.id   AF-W0MQA8-F1
#
_cell.length_a   1.000
_cell.length_b   1.000
_cell.length_c   1.000
_cell.angle_alpha   90.00
_cell.angle_beta   90.00
_cell.angle_gamma   90.00
#
_symmetry.space_group_name_H-M   'P 1'
#
loop_
_entity.id
_entity.type
_entity.pdbx_description
1 polymer ?
#
loop_
_entity_poly.entity_id
_entity_poly.type
_entity_poly.pdbx_seq_one_letter_code
_entity_poly.pdbx_strand_id
1 'polypeptide(L)' 'MHKPLKPVCVTVWLLLICGCQSSSPALPVAMECQSPPIPAAWFMEAREANLTQRLLDELSPSPITAIKD' A
#
# COMPACT_ATOMS: atom_id res chain seq x y z
N MET A 1 -24.86 -33.40 -36.38
CA MET A 1 -23.99 -33.32 -35.19
C MET A 1 -23.33 -31.94 -35.13
N HIS A 2 -24.09 -30.91 -34.73
CA HIS A 2 -23.56 -29.55 -34.63
C HIS A 2 -22.80 -29.41 -33.31
N LYS A 3 -21.48 -29.31 -33.42
CA LYS A 3 -20.55 -29.22 -32.29
C LYS A 3 -20.98 -28.04 -31.37
N PRO A 4 -21.36 -28.27 -30.11
CA PRO A 4 -21.84 -27.23 -29.19
C PRO A 4 -20.72 -26.31 -28.66
N LEU A 5 -19.51 -26.39 -29.22
CA LEU A 5 -18.36 -25.59 -28.83
C LEU A 5 -18.51 -24.09 -29.15
N LYS A 6 -19.31 -23.75 -30.16
CA LYS A 6 -19.51 -22.36 -30.62
C LYS A 6 -20.29 -21.49 -29.64
N PRO A 7 -21.46 -21.89 -29.10
CA PRO A 7 -22.20 -21.04 -28.16
C PRO A 7 -21.43 -20.79 -26.86
N VAL A 8 -20.74 -21.82 -26.33
CA VAL A 8 -19.97 -21.69 -25.08
C VAL A 8 -18.85 -20.66 -25.22
N CYS A 9 -18.13 -20.69 -26.34
CA CYS A 9 -17.07 -19.70 -26.62
C CYS A 9 -17.64 -18.28 -26.71
N VAL A 10 -18.78 -18.10 -27.39
CA VAL A 10 -19.44 -16.80 -27.51
C VAL A 10 -19.91 -16.29 -26.14
N THR A 11 -20.49 -17.15 -25.30
CA THR A 11 -20.94 -16.77 -23.95
C THR A 11 -19.78 -16.41 -23.04
N VAL A 12 -18.68 -17.19 -23.05
CA VAL A 12 -17.47 -16.89 -22.27
C VAL A 12 -16.85 -15.57 -22.72
N TRP A 13 -16.80 -15.31 -24.04
CA TRP A 13 -16.29 -14.05 -24.57
C TRP A 13 -17.17 -12.86 -24.13
N LEU A 14 -18.50 -12.96 -24.24
CA LEU A 14 -19.41 -11.91 -23.81
C LEU A 14 -19.28 -11.60 -22.31
N LEU A 15 -19.15 -12.63 -21.47
CA LEU A 15 -18.96 -12.48 -20.03
C LEU A 15 -17.60 -11.83 -19.69
N LEU A 16 -16.53 -12.17 -20.41
CA LEU A 16 -15.21 -11.53 -20.25
C LEU A 16 -15.24 -10.05 -20.63
N ILE A 17 -15.91 -9.67 -21.72
CA ILE A 17 -16.06 -8.26 -22.11
C ILE A 17 -16.89 -7.50 -21.08
N CYS A 18 -18.02 -8.07 -20.62
CA CYS A 18 -18.89 -7.40 -19.65
C CYS A 18 -18.24 -7.29 -18.26
N GLY A 19 -17.52 -8.33 -17.82
CA GLY A 19 -16.84 -8.36 -16.53
C GLY A 19 -15.68 -7.38 -16.43
N CYS A 20 -14.91 -7.19 -17.50
CA CYS A 20 -13.77 -6.29 -17.52
C CYS A 20 -14.15 -4.79 -17.40
N GLN A 21 -15.41 -4.41 -17.65
CA GLN A 21 -15.88 -3.04 -17.40
C GLN A 21 -16.18 -2.76 -15.92
N SER A 22 -16.32 -3.78 -15.06
CA SER A 22 -16.65 -3.58 -13.64
C SER A 22 -15.44 -3.35 -12.73
N SER A 23 -14.21 -3.46 -13.25
CA SER A 23 -12.98 -3.41 -12.45
C SER A 23 -12.18 -2.12 -12.62
N SER A 24 -12.75 -1.08 -13.23
CA SER A 24 -12.27 0.27 -12.93
C SER A 24 -12.98 0.70 -11.65
N PRO A 25 -12.32 0.69 -10.46
CA PRO A 25 -12.80 1.59 -9.43
C PRO A 25 -12.83 2.95 -10.11
N ALA A 26 -13.98 3.63 -10.09
CA ALA A 26 -13.98 5.05 -10.43
C ALA A 26 -12.87 5.63 -9.57
N LEU A 27 -11.72 5.94 -10.18
CA LEU A 27 -10.68 6.70 -9.50
C LEU A 27 -11.47 7.89 -9.00
N PRO A 28 -11.52 8.12 -7.66
CA PRO A 28 -12.22 9.29 -7.17
C PRO A 28 -11.70 10.40 -8.03
N VAL A 29 -12.60 11.02 -8.81
CA VAL A 29 -12.26 12.22 -9.59
C VAL A 29 -11.43 13.01 -8.62
N ALA A 30 -10.21 13.38 -9.01
CA ALA A 30 -9.37 14.22 -8.18
C ALA A 30 -10.16 15.52 -8.01
N MET A 31 -11.11 15.53 -7.07
CA MET A 31 -11.47 16.67 -6.25
C MET A 31 -10.10 17.17 -5.90
N GLU A 32 -9.71 18.27 -6.55
CA GLU A 32 -8.41 18.90 -6.41
C GLU A 32 -7.94 18.64 -4.99
N CYS A 33 -6.97 17.74 -4.85
CA CYS A 33 -6.58 17.29 -3.52
C CYS A 33 -6.17 18.55 -2.79
N GLN A 34 -6.94 18.95 -1.79
CA GLN A 34 -6.66 20.18 -1.06
C GLN A 34 -5.25 20.05 -0.52
N SER A 35 -4.46 21.12 -0.62
CA SER A 35 -3.13 21.11 -0.04
C SER A 35 -3.24 20.69 1.42
N PRO A 36 -2.38 19.76 1.88
CA PRO A 36 -2.39 19.35 3.26
C PRO A 36 -2.20 20.58 4.17
N PRO A 37 -2.80 20.59 5.37
CA PRO A 37 -2.64 21.71 6.28
C PRO A 37 -1.16 21.94 6.60
N ILE A 38 -0.80 23.20 6.82
CA ILE A 38 0.56 23.55 7.22
C ILE A 38 0.85 22.82 8.54
N PRO A 39 1.93 22.01 8.61
CA PRO A 39 2.28 21.32 9.85
C PRO A 39 2.53 22.36 10.94
N ALA A 40 2.13 22.03 12.17
CA ALA A 40 2.34 22.92 13.30
C ALA A 40 3.84 23.19 13.49
N ALA A 41 4.19 24.41 13.91
CA ALA A 41 5.58 24.88 13.98
C ALA A 41 6.50 23.98 14.85
N TRP A 42 5.93 23.26 15.82
CA TRP A 42 6.66 22.29 16.65
C TRP A 42 7.15 21.05 15.88
N PHE A 43 6.58 20.76 14.71
CA PHE A 43 7.04 19.66 13.85
C PHE A 43 8.34 19.99 13.09
N MET A 44 8.75 21.27 13.09
CA MET A 44 10.07 21.72 12.62
C MET A 44 11.07 21.86 13.77
N GLU A 45 10.96 21.01 14.79
CA GLU A 45 12.01 20.85 15.80
C GLU A 45 13.33 20.53 15.09
N ALA A 46 14.42 21.17 15.52
CA ALA A 46 15.73 20.90 14.95
C ALA A 46 16.02 19.39 15.03
N ARG A 47 16.43 18.79 13.90
CA ARG A 47 16.84 17.40 13.89
C ARG A 47 18.05 17.27 14.82
N GLU A 48 17.83 16.69 15.99
CA GLU A 48 18.87 16.33 16.93
C GLU A 48 19.92 15.47 16.21
N ALA A 49 21.17 15.95 16.16
CA ALA A 49 22.24 15.33 15.38
C ALA A 49 22.51 13.87 15.81
N ASN A 50 22.20 13.54 17.07
CA ASN A 50 22.41 12.23 17.68
C ASN A 50 21.11 11.39 17.80
N LEU A 51 19.97 11.89 17.33
CA LEU A 51 18.68 11.20 17.55
C LEU A 51 18.67 9.78 16.99
N THR A 52 19.23 9.58 15.80
CA THR A 52 19.32 8.26 15.18
C THR A 52 20.21 7.31 15.98
N GLN A 53 21.37 7.79 16.45
CA GLN A 53 22.31 6.97 17.22
C GLN A 53 21.71 6.59 18.58
N ARG A 54 21.13 7.55 19.29
CA ARG A 54 20.42 7.31 20.54
C ARG A 54 19.25 6.31 20.38
N LEU A 55 18.44 6.43 19.33
CA LEU A 55 17.37 5.48 19.08
C LEU A 55 17.91 4.07 18.79
N LEU A 56 19.00 3.97 18.03
CA LEU A 56 19.64 2.69 17.76
C LEU A 56 20.19 2.04 19.04
N ASP A 57 20.77 2.84 19.94
CA ASP A 57 21.26 2.34 21.23
C ASP A 57 20.11 1.83 22.11
N GLU A 58 19.00 2.57 22.19
CA GLU A 58 17.79 2.17 22.95
C GLU A 58 17.09 0.94 22.36
N LEU A 59 17.06 0.84 21.02
CA LEU A 59 16.45 -0.30 20.32
C LEU A 59 17.38 -1.51 20.26
N SER A 60 18.66 -1.34 20.56
CA SER A 60 19.59 -2.45 20.55
C SER A 60 19.26 -3.42 21.69
N PRO A 61 19.26 -4.74 21.43
CA PRO A 61 19.12 -5.70 22.50
C PRO A 61 20.29 -5.53 23.46
N SER A 62 20.01 -5.10 24.69
CA SER A 62 21.00 -5.04 25.77
C SER A 62 21.76 -6.38 25.79
N PRO A 63 23.10 -6.39 25.88
CA PRO A 63 23.86 -7.63 25.96
C PRO A 63 23.44 -8.36 27.23
N ILE A 64 22.48 -9.27 27.10
CA ILE A 64 22.19 -10.23 28.15
C ILE A 64 23.44 -11.09 28.20
N THR A 65 24.16 -10.98 29.30
CA THR A 65 25.33 -11.80 29.60
C THR A 65 24.87 -13.25 29.47
N ALA A 66 25.28 -13.93 28.40
CA ALA A 66 24.96 -15.33 28.22
C ALA A 66 25.62 -16.07 29.38
N ILE A 67 24.80 -16.51 30.33
CA ILE A 67 25.24 -17.41 31.40
C ILE A 67 25.60 -18.71 30.68
N LYS A 68 26.89 -19.03 30.68
CA LYS A 68 27.43 -20.25 30.08
C LYS A 68 27.10 -21.42 31.02
N ASP A 69 26.31 -22.37 30.52
CA ASP A 69 26.14 -23.70 31.12
C ASP A 69 27.43 -24.56 31.03
#